data_AF-A0A944YUL8-F1
#
_entry.id   AF-A0A944YUL8-F1
#
_cell.length_a   1.000
_cell.length_b   1.000
_cell.length_c   1.000
_cell.angle_alpha   90.00
_cell.angle_beta   90.00
_cell.angle_gamma   90.00
#
_symmetry.space_group_name_H-M   'P 1'
#
loop_
_entity.id
_entity.type
_entity.pdbx_description
1 polymer ?
#
loop_
_entity_poly.entity_id
_entity_poly.type
_entity_poly.pdbx_seq_one_letter_code
_entity_poly.pdbx_strand_id
1 'polypeptide(L)'
;MASLNEADQWREIDENWRFLNNLPEIQKTSIFSVPFGGNGDYNAETIRLAMNAGHSGLLLSEGVVEPGAHSGFEVLPTYQRVMLRGDEMATTLLRADKRGRQAESSD
;
A
#
# COMPACT_ATOMS: atom_id res chain seq x y z
N MET A 1 11.56 3.35 -0.40
CA MET A 1 11.52 4.25 -1.57
C MET A 1 12.09 5.63 -1.24
N ALA A 2 11.67 6.25 -0.15
CA ALA A 2 12.08 7.61 0.25
C ALA A 2 13.59 7.82 0.45
N SER A 3 14.37 6.75 0.60
CA SER A 3 15.84 6.81 0.65
C SER A 3 16.50 7.18 -0.68
N LEU A 4 15.77 7.10 -1.80
CA LEU A 4 16.24 7.43 -3.13
C LEU A 4 15.94 8.90 -3.47
N ASN A 5 16.76 9.50 -4.32
CA ASN A 5 16.43 10.80 -4.93
C ASN A 5 15.26 10.65 -5.92
N GLU A 6 14.64 11.78 -6.30
CA GLU A 6 13.45 11.79 -7.15
C GLU A 6 13.64 11.05 -8.49
N ALA A 7 14.79 11.24 -9.16
CA ALA A 7 15.05 10.62 -10.46
C ALA A 7 15.16 9.09 -10.36
N ASP A 8 15.80 8.61 -9.29
CA ASP A 8 15.90 7.18 -9.01
C ASP A 8 14.54 6.60 -8.59
N GLN A 9 13.75 7.32 -7.79
CA GLN A 9 12.36 6.90 -7.48
C GLN A 9 11.52 6.78 -8.76
N TRP A 10 11.62 7.75 -9.67
CA TRP A 10 10.90 7.73 -10.94
C TRP A 10 11.32 6.53 -11.79
N ARG A 11 12.63 6.29 -11.91
CA ARG A 11 13.14 5.15 -12.68
C ARG A 11 12.58 3.83 -12.16
N GLU A 12 12.60 3.61 -10.84
CA GLU A 12 12.06 2.39 -10.24
C GLU A 12 10.56 2.22 -10.49
N ILE A 13 9.77 3.29 -10.41
CA ILE A 13 8.33 3.26 -10.65
C ILE A 13 8.02 2.98 -12.12
N ASP A 14 8.65 3.71 -13.05
CA ASP A 14 8.41 3.62 -14.49
C ASP A 14 8.91 2.29 -15.08
N GLU A 15 10.09 1.82 -14.67
CA GLU A 15 10.64 0.53 -15.14
C GLU A 15 9.75 -0.64 -14.73
N ASN A 16 9.29 -0.67 -13.47
CA ASN A 16 8.35 -1.69 -13.01
C ASN A 16 7.02 -1.64 -13.79
N TRP A 17 6.49 -0.44 -14.03
CA TRP A 17 5.25 -0.28 -14.79
C TRP A 17 5.39 -0.78 -16.23
N ARG A 18 6.49 -0.42 -16.92
CA ARG A 18 6.78 -0.88 -18.28
C ARG A 18 6.98 -2.39 -18.33
N PHE A 19 7.73 -2.94 -17.38
CA PHE A 19 7.95 -4.38 -17.27
C PHE A 19 6.61 -5.13 -17.14
N LEU A 20 5.75 -4.73 -16.21
CA LEU A 20 4.43 -5.34 -16.04
C LEU A 20 3.55 -5.20 -17.28
N ASN A 21 3.62 -4.05 -17.97
CA ASN A 21 2.83 -3.84 -19.19
C ASN A 21 3.26 -4.71 -20.37
N ASN A 22 4.53 -5.13 -20.41
CA ASN A 22 5.04 -6.07 -21.41
C ASN A 22 4.59 -7.52 -21.19
N LEU A 23 3.91 -7.83 -20.08
CA LEU A 23 3.36 -9.16 -19.80
C LEU A 23 1.88 -9.21 -20.27
N PRO A 24 1.54 -9.94 -21.33
CA PRO A 24 0.19 -9.92 -21.93
C PRO A 24 -0.85 -10.73 -21.14
N GLU A 25 -0.43 -11.74 -20.38
CA GLU A 25 -1.34 -12.74 -19.77
C GLU A 25 -1.51 -12.58 -18.26
N ILE A 26 -1.15 -11.42 -17.70
CA ILE A 26 -1.33 -11.13 -16.27
C ILE A 26 -2.42 -10.10 -16.04
N GLN A 27 -3.23 -10.32 -15.01
CA GLN A 27 -4.11 -9.29 -14.48
C GLN A 27 -3.26 -8.24 -13.76
N LYS A 28 -3.37 -6.98 -14.19
CA LYS A 28 -2.62 -5.86 -13.63
C LYS A 28 -3.52 -5.08 -12.69
N THR A 29 -2.95 -4.64 -11.58
CA THR A 29 -3.57 -3.65 -10.70
C THR A 29 -2.96 -2.28 -10.96
N SER A 30 -3.77 -1.23 -10.83
CA SER A 30 -3.28 0.16 -10.85
C SER A 30 -2.79 0.61 -9.47
N ILE A 31 -2.74 -0.28 -8.47
CA ILE A 31 -2.21 0.03 -7.14
C ILE A 31 -0.69 -0.17 -7.10
N PHE A 32 0.04 0.85 -6.63
CA PHE A 32 1.48 0.77 -6.43
C PHE A 32 1.82 0.25 -5.04
N SER A 33 2.56 -0.86 -4.96
CA SER A 33 3.05 -1.40 -3.69
C SER A 33 4.36 -0.73 -3.29
N VAL A 34 4.33 0.08 -2.24
CA VAL A 34 5.54 0.71 -1.71
C VAL A 34 6.46 -0.37 -1.13
N PRO A 35 7.76 -0.43 -1.52
CA PRO A 35 8.72 -1.34 -0.93
C PRO A 35 8.86 -1.09 0.58
N PHE A 36 8.82 -2.16 1.37
CA PHE A 36 8.68 -2.18 2.83
C PHE A 36 7.37 -1.54 3.33
N GLY A 37 7.03 -0.34 2.87
CA GLY A 37 5.71 0.27 2.98
C GLY A 37 5.36 0.73 4.39
N GLY A 38 6.34 0.88 5.28
CA GLY A 38 6.17 1.46 6.61
C GLY A 38 6.38 2.98 6.63
N ASN A 39 6.22 3.54 7.83
CA ASN A 39 6.56 4.94 8.10
C ASN A 39 8.00 5.26 7.68
N GLY A 40 8.15 6.29 6.84
CA GLY A 40 9.45 6.73 6.32
C GLY A 40 9.92 5.98 5.07
N ASP A 41 9.19 4.96 4.59
CA ASP A 41 9.55 4.26 3.35
C ASP A 41 9.09 4.97 2.08
N TYR A 42 8.19 5.95 2.21
CA TYR A 42 7.68 6.81 1.13
C TYR A 42 7.61 8.26 1.60
N ASN A 43 7.63 9.18 0.64
CA ASN A 43 7.52 10.61 0.86
C ASN A 43 6.57 11.25 -0.18
N ALA A 44 6.43 12.58 -0.15
CA ALA A 44 5.55 13.32 -1.07
C ALA A 44 5.91 13.05 -2.54
N GLU A 45 7.21 12.95 -2.83
CA GLU A 45 7.75 12.68 -4.15
C GLU A 45 7.33 11.29 -4.63
N THR A 46 7.44 10.26 -3.78
CA THR A 46 6.97 8.91 -4.11
C THR A 46 5.49 8.92 -4.55
N ILE A 47 4.65 9.65 -3.84
CA ILE A 47 3.20 9.73 -4.10
C ILE A 47 2.93 10.43 -5.42
N ARG A 48 3.54 11.60 -5.63
CA ARG A 48 3.40 12.37 -6.87
C ARG A 48 3.87 11.57 -8.08
N LEU A 49 5.00 10.87 -7.97
CA LEU A 49 5.53 10.05 -9.05
C LEU A 49 4.62 8.86 -9.35
N ALA A 50 4.08 8.19 -8.33
CA ALA A 50 3.12 7.10 -8.52
C ALA A 50 1.85 7.59 -9.24
N MET A 51 1.32 8.76 -8.87
CA MET A 51 0.21 9.39 -9.59
C MET A 51 0.55 9.67 -11.05
N ASN A 52 1.71 10.27 -11.30
CA ASN A 52 2.15 10.62 -12.65
C ASN A 52 2.37 9.39 -13.54
N ALA A 53 2.73 8.25 -12.94
CA ALA A 53 2.81 6.95 -13.62
C ALA A 53 1.43 6.32 -13.91
N GLY A 54 0.34 6.90 -13.40
CA GLY A 54 -1.03 6.42 -13.62
C GLY A 54 -1.56 5.46 -12.56
N HIS A 55 -0.91 5.37 -11.39
CA HIS A 55 -1.42 4.55 -10.30
C HIS A 55 -2.65 5.18 -9.63
N SER A 56 -3.59 4.33 -9.22
CA SER A 56 -4.87 4.73 -8.60
C SER A 56 -4.85 4.68 -7.07
N GLY A 57 -3.76 4.20 -6.48
CA GLY A 57 -3.59 4.12 -5.02
C GLY A 57 -2.26 3.50 -4.63
N LEU A 58 -1.99 3.52 -3.32
CA LEU A 58 -0.76 2.97 -2.73
C LEU A 58 -1.10 1.83 -1.77
N LEU A 59 -0.28 0.78 -1.79
CA LEU A 59 -0.35 -0.33 -0.87
C LEU A 59 0.84 -0.26 0.10
N LEU A 60 0.53 -0.11 1.39
CA LEU A 60 1.46 0.08 2.51
C LEU A 60 1.51 -1.19 3.38
N SER A 61 2.42 -1.25 4.34
CA SER A 61 2.64 -2.44 5.19
C SER A 61 2.76 -2.11 6.68
N GLU A 62 2.16 -1.02 7.15
CA GLU A 62 2.26 -0.59 8.56
C GLU A 62 1.58 -1.53 9.55
N GLY A 63 0.95 -2.62 9.09
CA GLY A 63 0.54 -3.73 9.95
C GLY A 63 -0.68 -3.43 10.82
N VAL A 64 -1.35 -2.29 10.64
CA VAL A 64 -2.59 -1.99 11.35
C VAL A 64 -3.75 -1.98 10.36
N VAL A 65 -4.76 -2.80 10.63
CA VAL A 65 -6.08 -2.66 9.99
C VAL A 65 -6.68 -1.36 10.52
N GLU A 66 -6.41 -0.26 9.82
CA GLU A 66 -7.11 1.01 9.99
C GLU A 66 -7.91 1.31 8.72
N PRO A 67 -9.24 1.14 8.76
CA PRO A 67 -10.12 1.71 7.77
C PRO A 67 -9.93 3.23 7.78
N GLY A 68 -9.51 3.80 6.66
CA GLY A 68 -9.30 5.25 6.56
C GLY A 68 -7.98 5.77 7.14
N ALA A 69 -6.91 4.95 7.18
CA ALA A 69 -5.57 5.52 7.26
C ALA A 69 -5.33 6.35 5.99
N HIS A 70 -5.53 7.66 6.09
CA HIS A 70 -5.21 8.60 5.04
C HIS A 70 -3.68 8.70 5.01
N SER A 71 -3.05 8.50 3.85
CA SER A 71 -1.71 9.05 3.69
C SER A 71 -1.76 10.53 4.09
N GLY A 72 -0.72 11.04 4.76
CA GLY A 72 -0.62 12.45 5.14
C GLY A 72 -0.59 13.43 3.96
N PHE A 73 -0.95 12.97 2.77
CA PHE A 73 -0.88 13.68 1.51
C PHE A 73 -2.23 13.73 0.76
N GLU A 74 -3.29 13.03 1.20
CA GLU A 74 -4.68 13.10 0.69
C GLU A 74 -4.91 12.90 -0.84
N VAL A 75 -3.87 12.72 -1.67
CA VAL A 75 -4.03 12.70 -3.14
C VAL A 75 -4.27 11.30 -3.72
N LEU A 76 -3.82 10.24 -3.04
CA LEU A 76 -4.04 8.85 -3.45
C LEU A 76 -4.66 8.03 -2.31
N PRO A 77 -5.69 7.20 -2.58
CA PRO A 77 -6.15 6.20 -1.65
C PRO A 77 -5.01 5.29 -1.20
N THR A 78 -4.96 5.02 0.10
CA THR A 78 -3.96 4.15 0.71
C THR A 78 -4.59 2.92 1.33
N TYR A 79 -4.00 1.77 1.03
CA TYR A 79 -4.45 0.46 1.46
C TYR A 79 -3.38 -0.13 2.39
N GLN A 80 -3.75 -0.47 3.61
CA GLN A 80 -2.83 -1.05 4.58
C GLN A 80 -2.82 -2.58 4.47
N ARG A 81 -1.63 -3.18 4.38
CA ARG A 81 -1.45 -4.64 4.47
C ARG A 81 -1.15 -5.05 5.90
N VAL A 82 -1.73 -6.19 6.28
CA VAL A 82 -1.25 -6.95 7.42
C VAL A 82 -0.19 -7.93 6.94
N MET A 83 1.04 -7.75 7.39
CA MET A 83 2.14 -8.68 7.14
C MET A 83 2.16 -9.71 8.27
N LEU A 84 1.57 -10.88 8.02
CA LEU A 84 1.54 -11.98 8.99
C LEU A 84 2.93 -12.61 9.13
N ARG A 85 3.42 -12.76 10.36
CA ARG A 85 4.66 -13.49 10.66
C ARG A 85 4.32 -14.75 11.44
N GLY A 86 4.91 -15.89 11.09
CA GLY A 86 4.74 -17.14 11.85
C GLY A 86 3.27 -17.54 12.08
N ASP A 87 2.89 -17.75 13.33
CA ASP A 87 1.55 -18.16 13.81
C ASP A 87 0.56 -16.98 14.01
N GLU A 88 0.94 -15.75 13.63
CA GLU A 88 0.13 -14.54 13.82
C GLU A 88 -1.17 -14.51 13.01
N MET A 89 -1.35 -15.44 12.05
CA MET A 89 -2.58 -15.53 11.25
C MET A 89 -3.81 -15.78 12.12
N ALA A 90 -3.75 -16.74 13.03
CA ALA A 90 -4.87 -17.06 13.91
C ALA A 90 -5.21 -15.88 14.84
N THR A 91 -4.19 -15.23 15.38
CA THR A 91 -4.35 -14.06 16.26
C THR A 91 -4.93 -12.86 15.53
N THR A 92 -4.52 -12.61 14.29
CA THR A 92 -5.05 -11.52 13.45
C THR A 92 -6.52 -11.74 13.11
N LEU A 93 -6.89 -12.96 12.70
CA LEU A 93 -8.28 -13.30 12.38
C LEU A 93 -9.20 -13.15 13.60
N LEU A 94 -8.76 -13.61 14.78
CA LEU A 94 -9.51 -13.48 16.04
C LEU A 94 -9.72 -12.01 16.45
N ARG A 95 -8.74 -11.12 16.19
CA ARG A 95 -8.89 -9.67 16.46
C ARG A 95 -9.86 -9.00 15.49
N ALA A 96 -9.83 -9.38 14.22
CA ALA A 96 -10.77 -8.86 13.22
C ALA A 96 -12.22 -9.28 13.54
N ASP A 97 -12.44 -10.55 13.88
CA ASP A 97 -13.76 -11.08 14.24
C ASP A 97 -14.35 -10.40 15.50
N LYS A 98 -13.54 -10.20 16.55
CA LYS A 98 -13.99 -9.46 17.75
C LYS A 98 -14.42 -8.01 17.45
N ARG A 99 -13.77 -7.34 16.50
CA ARG A 99 -14.13 -5.96 16.09
C ARG A 99 -15.43 -5.92 15.30
N GLY A 100 -15.65 -6.86 14.37
CA GLY A 100 -16.92 -6.97 13.64
C GLY A 100 -18.12 -7.07 14.57
N ARG A 101 -18.01 -7.90 15.62
CA ARG A 101 -19.07 -8.08 16.62
C ARG A 101 -19.31 -6.85 17.51
N GLN A 102 -18.28 -6.04 17.79
CA GLN A 102 -18.43 -4.80 18.57
C GLN A 102 -19.08 -3.67 17.76
N ALA A 103 -18.84 -3.64 16.44
CA ALA A 103 -19.51 -2.70 15.55
C ALA A 103 -21.01 -3.03 15.42
N GLU A 104 -21.37 -4.32 15.33
CA GLU A 104 -22.77 -4.77 15.27
C GLU A 104 -23.56 -4.60 16.57
N SER A 105 -22.89 -4.47 17.73
CA SER A 105 -23.54 -4.27 19.03
C SER A 105 -23.74 -2.81 19.43
N SER A 106 -23.39 -1.87 18.54
CA SER A 106 -23.47 -0.42 18.79
C SER A 106 -24.56 0.29 17.98
N ASP A 107 -25.39 -0.47 17.26
CA ASP A 107 -26.65 -0.06 16.62
C ASP A 107 -27.86 -0.50 17.46
#